data_AF-S7Q1G0-F1
#
_entry.id   AF-S7Q1G0-F1
#
_cell.length_a   1.000
_cell.length_b   1.000
_cell.length_c   1.000
_cell.angle_alpha   90.00
_cell.angle_beta   90.00
_cell.angle_gamma   90.00
#
_symmetry.space_group_name_H-M   'P 1'
#
loop_
_entity.id
_entity.type
_entity.pdbx_description
1 polymer ?
#
loop_
_entity_poly.entity_id
_entity_poly.type
_entity_poly.pdbx_seq_one_letter_code
_entity_poly.pdbx_strand_id
1 'polypeptide(L)'
;MKFFATLSVVAAASTLASAATLPGLMKRQGNIDDQPTCGTTADATLSDCQWLHDNWPDFPDWSPTCHYWGGSVQTAWRPACHGNCCVYTDWNGGLWADIQEAVAHVLGCGDKDKNTVNGVLQVVDSGRVCLSNGDGCGDCFED
;
A
#
# COMPACT_ATOMS: atom_id res chain seq x y z
N MET A 1 -32.21 23.44 -65.99
CA MET A 1 -31.90 22.09 -66.50
C MET A 1 -30.39 21.89 -66.49
N LYS A 2 -29.98 20.64 -66.24
CA LYS A 2 -28.63 20.04 -66.27
C LYS A 2 -27.89 19.93 -64.92
N PHE A 3 -28.05 18.71 -64.41
CA PHE A 3 -27.33 17.97 -63.39
C PHE A 3 -25.83 17.84 -63.69
N PHE A 4 -25.01 17.75 -62.64
CA PHE A 4 -23.88 16.83 -62.58
C PHE A 4 -23.83 16.20 -61.19
N ALA A 5 -23.68 14.88 -61.18
CA ALA A 5 -23.75 14.00 -60.02
C ALA A 5 -22.35 13.67 -59.48
N THR A 6 -22.26 13.47 -58.15
CA THR A 6 -21.54 12.38 -57.40
C THR A 6 -20.15 11.93 -57.87
N LEU A 7 -19.13 11.62 -57.04
CA LEU A 7 -19.03 11.04 -55.70
C LEU A 7 -17.52 11.05 -55.35
N SER A 8 -17.11 11.11 -54.08
CA SER A 8 -16.10 10.17 -53.50
C SER A 8 -15.81 10.48 -52.04
N VAL A 9 -15.95 9.42 -51.26
CA VAL A 9 -15.81 9.31 -49.81
C VAL A 9 -14.34 9.06 -49.47
N VAL A 10 -13.80 9.72 -48.45
CA VAL A 10 -12.71 9.14 -47.65
C VAL A 10 -12.98 9.46 -46.18
N ALA A 11 -13.37 8.44 -45.43
CA ALA A 11 -13.53 8.49 -43.99
C ALA A 11 -12.15 8.56 -43.33
N ALA A 12 -11.86 9.64 -42.62
CA ALA A 12 -10.72 9.69 -41.72
C ALA A 12 -11.15 9.05 -40.40
N ALA A 13 -10.95 7.73 -40.30
CA ALA A 13 -11.01 7.02 -39.03
C ALA A 13 -9.85 7.51 -38.15
N SER A 14 -10.15 8.38 -37.19
CA SER A 14 -9.25 8.73 -36.10
C SER A 14 -9.06 7.48 -35.25
N THR A 15 -7.97 6.77 -35.51
CA THR A 15 -7.50 5.63 -34.74
C THR A 15 -7.35 6.03 -33.28
N LEU A 16 -8.14 5.37 -32.41
CA LEU A 16 -7.84 5.25 -31.00
C LEU A 16 -6.38 4.83 -30.88
N ALA A 17 -5.54 5.70 -30.33
CA ALA A 17 -4.22 5.31 -29.90
C ALA A 17 -4.42 4.27 -28.78
N SER A 18 -4.33 2.99 -29.14
CA SER A 18 -4.13 1.92 -28.19
C SER A 18 -2.90 2.28 -27.38
N ALA A 19 -3.10 2.71 -26.13
CA ALA A 19 -2.04 2.72 -25.15
C ALA A 19 -1.46 1.30 -25.15
N ALA A 20 -0.21 1.21 -25.59
CA ALA A 20 0.50 -0.04 -25.75
C ALA A 20 0.48 -0.81 -24.43
N THR A 21 -0.32 -1.86 -24.37
CA THR A 21 -0.17 -2.94 -23.41
C THR A 21 1.16 -3.61 -23.76
N LEU A 22 2.25 -3.17 -23.14
CA LEU A 22 3.51 -3.91 -23.12
C LEU A 22 3.23 -5.27 -22.47
N PRO A 23 3.36 -6.40 -23.18
CA PRO A 23 3.30 -7.71 -22.56
C PRO A 23 4.65 -7.93 -21.89
N GLY A 24 4.76 -7.62 -20.60
CA GLY A 24 6.01 -7.86 -19.86
C GLY A 24 6.19 -7.11 -18.55
N LEU A 25 5.38 -6.08 -18.27
CA LEU A 25 5.28 -5.49 -16.94
C LEU A 25 3.86 -5.75 -16.42
N MET A 26 3.60 -7.01 -16.08
CA MET A 26 2.48 -7.29 -15.18
C MET A 26 2.76 -6.50 -13.91
N LYS A 27 1.75 -5.78 -13.40
CA LYS A 27 1.79 -5.20 -12.05
C LYS A 27 2.39 -6.30 -11.18
N ARG A 28 3.56 -6.07 -10.59
CA ARG A 28 4.00 -6.86 -9.45
C ARG A 28 3.04 -6.44 -8.35
N GLN A 29 1.78 -6.90 -8.46
CA GLN A 29 0.90 -7.03 -7.33
C GLN A 29 1.77 -7.87 -6.43
N GLY A 30 2.36 -7.23 -5.41
CA GLY A 30 2.88 -7.97 -4.27
C GLY A 30 1.84 -9.03 -3.98
N ASN A 31 2.30 -10.24 -3.72
CA ASN A 31 1.49 -11.42 -3.54
C ASN A 31 0.67 -11.25 -2.23
N ILE A 32 -0.27 -10.30 -2.27
CA ILE A 32 -1.13 -9.75 -1.23
C ILE A 32 -2.49 -10.39 -1.52
N ASP A 33 -2.55 -11.71 -1.35
CA ASP A 33 -3.79 -12.47 -1.51
C ASP A 33 -4.72 -12.30 -0.30
N ASP A 34 -4.21 -11.73 0.80
CA ASP A 34 -4.94 -11.50 2.04
C ASP A 34 -5.54 -10.08 2.09
N GLN A 35 -6.74 -9.94 2.67
CA GLN A 35 -7.29 -8.63 3.03
C GLN A 35 -6.68 -8.17 4.36
N PRO A 36 -6.51 -6.85 4.57
CA PRO A 36 -6.00 -6.36 5.84
C PRO A 36 -6.98 -6.68 6.97
N THR A 37 -6.44 -7.08 8.13
CA THR A 37 -7.20 -7.17 9.37
C THR A 37 -7.17 -5.78 10.03
N CYS A 38 -8.33 -5.13 10.10
CA CYS A 38 -8.49 -3.78 10.65
C CYS A 38 -8.75 -3.82 12.17
N GLY A 39 -8.36 -2.78 12.91
CA GLY A 39 -8.76 -2.61 14.32
C GLY A 39 -8.00 -3.45 15.34
N THR A 40 -6.92 -4.12 14.94
CA THR A 40 -6.14 -5.03 15.79
C THR A 40 -5.03 -4.33 16.59
N THR A 41 -4.83 -3.03 16.38
CA THR A 41 -3.62 -2.32 16.86
C THR A 41 -3.95 -0.92 17.36
N ALA A 42 -3.02 -0.25 18.03
CA ALA A 42 -3.25 1.11 18.50
C ALA A 42 -3.54 2.08 17.34
N ASP A 43 -4.49 3.02 17.55
CA ASP A 43 -4.92 3.96 16.53
C ASP A 43 -3.79 4.93 16.12
N ALA A 44 -3.37 4.84 14.85
CA ALA A 44 -2.58 5.86 14.19
C ALA A 44 -3.47 6.99 13.68
N THR A 45 -2.90 8.17 13.44
CA THR A 45 -3.63 9.28 12.82
C THR A 45 -3.73 9.06 11.30
N LEU A 46 -4.96 8.96 10.77
CA LEU A 46 -5.19 8.61 9.36
C LEU A 46 -4.55 9.62 8.40
N SER A 47 -4.68 10.93 8.68
CA SER A 47 -4.03 11.97 7.88
C SER A 47 -2.51 11.87 7.84
N ASP A 48 -1.88 11.46 8.94
CA ASP A 48 -0.43 11.28 9.03
C ASP A 48 0.00 10.06 8.21
N CYS A 49 -0.80 8.99 8.22
CA CYS A 49 -0.54 7.79 7.43
C CYS A 49 -0.73 8.01 5.93
N GLN A 50 -1.73 8.80 5.53
CA GLN A 50 -1.89 9.22 4.14
C GLN A 50 -0.71 10.08 3.69
N TRP A 51 -0.29 11.04 4.52
CA TRP A 51 0.91 11.83 4.21
C TRP A 51 2.14 10.95 4.05
N LEU A 52 2.36 9.98 4.95
CA LEU A 52 3.50 9.07 4.90
C LEU A 52 3.47 8.22 3.63
N HIS A 53 2.30 7.72 3.24
CA HIS A 53 2.15 6.94 2.02
C HIS A 53 2.41 7.78 0.76
N ASP A 54 1.91 9.01 0.72
CA ASP A 54 2.10 9.94 -0.40
C ASP A 54 3.54 10.48 -0.49
N ASN A 55 4.24 10.56 0.64
CA ASN A 55 5.63 11.01 0.77
C ASN A 55 6.54 9.85 1.19
N TRP A 56 6.34 8.70 0.53
CA TRP A 56 7.02 7.46 0.88
C TRP A 56 8.54 7.62 0.82
N PRO A 57 9.28 7.25 1.89
CA PRO A 57 10.74 7.36 1.91
C PRO A 57 11.40 6.53 0.81
N ASP A 58 12.49 7.03 0.21
CA ASP A 58 13.26 6.28 -0.79
C ASP A 58 13.83 4.97 -0.22
N PHE A 59 14.19 4.99 1.08
CA PHE A 59 14.78 3.85 1.77
C PHE A 59 14.18 3.67 3.17
N PRO A 60 13.91 2.42 3.59
CA PRO A 60 13.49 2.11 4.96
C PRO A 60 14.65 2.27 5.96
N ASP A 61 14.33 2.70 7.19
CA ASP A 61 15.25 2.66 8.33
C ASP A 61 15.00 1.42 9.20
N TRP A 62 15.81 0.39 9.03
CA TRP A 62 15.70 -0.87 9.80
C TRP A 62 16.33 -0.82 11.19
N SER A 63 16.82 0.35 11.66
CA SER A 63 17.48 0.46 12.97
C SER A 63 16.49 0.44 14.14
N PRO A 64 15.34 1.13 14.08
CA PRO A 64 14.35 1.11 15.16
C PRO A 64 13.64 -0.24 15.18
N THR A 65 13.77 -0.94 16.32
CA THR A 65 13.15 -2.23 16.57
C THR A 65 12.31 -2.21 17.82
N CYS A 66 11.37 -3.15 17.88
CA CYS A 66 10.54 -3.42 19.04
C CYS A 66 10.31 -4.93 19.15
N HIS A 67 9.79 -5.37 20.29
CA HIS A 67 9.56 -6.77 20.59
C HIS A 67 8.09 -7.01 20.87
N TYR A 68 7.57 -8.13 20.39
CA TYR A 68 6.19 -8.57 20.60
C TYR A 68 6.16 -10.07 20.91
N TRP A 69 5.06 -10.55 21.49
CA TRP A 69 4.90 -11.95 21.88
C TRP A 69 4.11 -12.78 20.86
N GLY A 70 4.81 -13.56 20.04
CA GLY A 70 4.20 -14.50 19.07
C GLY A 70 4.27 -15.97 19.51
N GLY A 71 4.20 -16.25 20.81
CA GLY A 71 4.54 -17.57 21.39
C GLY A 71 6.03 -17.71 21.79
N SER A 72 6.84 -16.73 21.41
CA SER A 72 8.16 -16.41 21.97
C SER A 72 8.44 -14.93 21.69
N VAL A 73 9.49 -14.36 22.30
CA VAL A 73 9.88 -12.97 22.02
C VAL A 73 10.34 -12.85 20.57
N GLN A 74 9.57 -12.13 19.76
CA GLN A 74 9.88 -11.83 18.37
C GLN A 74 10.43 -10.40 18.24
N THR A 75 10.97 -10.08 17.06
CA THR A 75 11.44 -8.74 16.74
C THR A 75 10.61 -8.20 15.59
N ALA A 76 10.17 -6.96 15.72
CA ALA A 76 9.61 -6.18 14.64
C ALA A 76 10.46 -4.93 14.41
N TRP A 77 10.39 -4.41 13.20
CA TRP A 77 11.11 -3.24 12.73
C TRP A 77 10.13 -2.13 12.43
N ARG A 78 10.59 -0.89 12.57
CA ARG A 78 9.81 0.32 12.28
C ARG A 78 10.47 1.12 11.16
N PRO A 79 10.37 0.65 9.90
CA PRO A 79 11.09 1.21 8.76
C PRO A 79 10.71 2.65 8.38
N ALA A 80 9.52 3.10 8.73
CA ALA A 80 9.06 4.44 8.43
C ALA A 80 8.06 4.94 9.47
N CYS A 81 8.15 6.23 9.81
CA CYS A 81 7.18 6.94 10.63
C CYS A 81 7.05 8.39 10.19
N HIS A 82 5.86 8.94 10.36
CA HIS A 82 5.58 10.36 10.29
C HIS A 82 4.49 10.72 11.29
N GLY A 83 4.72 11.74 12.12
CA GLY A 83 3.76 12.15 13.14
C GLY A 83 3.35 10.98 14.05
N ASN A 84 2.05 10.73 14.14
CA ASN A 84 1.47 9.62 14.89
C ASN A 84 1.23 8.36 14.04
N CYS A 85 1.82 8.27 12.84
CA CYS A 85 1.74 7.11 11.98
C CYS A 85 3.09 6.41 11.84
N CYS A 86 3.12 5.11 12.10
CA CYS A 86 4.29 4.27 11.97
C CYS A 86 3.94 2.98 11.24
N VAL A 87 4.83 2.60 10.32
CA VAL A 87 4.81 1.31 9.64
C VAL A 87 5.68 0.36 10.43
N TYR A 88 5.14 -0.79 10.78
CA TYR A 88 5.88 -1.88 11.41
C TYR A 88 5.91 -3.11 10.50
N THR A 89 7.01 -3.86 10.54
CA THR A 89 7.11 -5.16 9.89
C THR A 89 7.74 -6.20 10.82
N ASP A 90 7.33 -7.45 10.72
CA ASP A 90 7.98 -8.57 11.42
C ASP A 90 9.04 -9.29 10.58
N TRP A 91 9.38 -8.70 9.43
CA TRP A 91 10.41 -9.19 8.51
C TRP A 91 11.19 -8.02 7.93
N ASN A 92 12.52 -8.03 8.10
CA ASN A 92 13.42 -6.98 7.59
C ASN A 92 13.97 -7.25 6.17
N GLY A 93 13.58 -8.38 5.56
CA GLY A 93 13.93 -8.72 4.18
C GLY A 93 12.82 -8.40 3.17
N GLY A 94 11.74 -7.74 3.61
CA GLY A 94 10.59 -7.43 2.77
C GLY A 94 10.93 -6.41 1.70
N LEU A 95 10.29 -6.51 0.54
CA LEU A 95 10.51 -5.57 -0.54
C LEU A 95 9.78 -4.27 -0.25
N TRP A 96 10.49 -3.15 -0.35
CA TRP A 96 9.96 -1.85 0.07
C TRP A 96 8.70 -1.42 -0.69
N ALA A 97 8.62 -1.77 -1.98
CA ALA A 97 7.43 -1.55 -2.80
C ALA A 97 6.24 -2.43 -2.36
N ASP A 98 6.49 -3.67 -1.92
CA ASP A 98 5.43 -4.57 -1.45
C ASP A 98 4.90 -4.08 -0.08
N ILE A 99 5.77 -3.54 0.76
CA ILE A 99 5.40 -2.90 2.03
C ILE A 99 4.57 -1.63 1.78
N GLN A 100 4.94 -0.80 0.80
CA GLN A 100 4.18 0.39 0.42
C GLN A 100 2.77 0.04 -0.07
N GLU A 101 2.62 -0.97 -0.95
CA GLU A 101 1.31 -1.43 -1.42
C GLU A 101 0.48 -1.96 -0.24
N ALA A 102 1.09 -2.72 0.68
CA ALA A 102 0.41 -3.19 1.88
C ALA A 102 -0.11 -2.04 2.78
N VAL A 103 0.69 -0.99 2.97
CA VAL A 103 0.25 0.25 3.64
C VAL A 103 -0.96 0.86 2.95
N ALA A 104 -0.96 0.92 1.61
CA ALA A 104 -2.10 1.42 0.83
C ALA A 104 -3.38 0.61 1.09
N HIS A 105 -3.26 -0.71 1.22
CA HIS A 105 -4.38 -1.58 1.58
C HIS A 105 -4.87 -1.33 3.02
N VAL A 106 -3.96 -1.21 3.99
CA VAL A 106 -4.33 -0.96 5.40
C VAL A 106 -4.93 0.44 5.59
N LEU A 107 -4.57 1.43 4.77
CA LEU A 107 -5.27 2.73 4.75
C LEU A 107 -6.77 2.61 4.45
N GLY A 108 -7.21 1.51 3.80
CA GLY A 108 -8.62 1.17 3.62
C GLY A 108 -9.37 0.87 4.92
N CYS A 109 -8.66 0.53 6.00
CA CYS A 109 -9.22 0.34 7.35
C CYS A 109 -9.54 1.65 8.08
N GLY A 110 -9.17 2.80 7.52
CA GLY A 110 -9.27 4.08 8.23
C GLY A 110 -10.71 4.55 8.50
N ASP A 111 -10.94 5.02 9.72
CA ASP A 111 -12.16 5.73 10.13
C ASP A 111 -11.94 7.24 9.93
N LYS A 112 -12.54 7.79 8.87
CA LYS A 112 -12.41 9.22 8.51
C LYS A 112 -13.07 10.15 9.52
N ASP A 113 -14.12 9.70 10.20
CA ASP A 113 -14.83 10.54 11.18
C ASP A 113 -14.01 10.72 12.46
N LYS A 114 -13.19 9.72 12.78
CA LYS A 114 -12.28 9.75 13.93
C LYS A 114 -10.86 10.16 13.59
N ASN A 115 -10.53 10.25 12.29
CA ASN A 115 -9.17 10.43 11.78
C ASN A 115 -8.20 9.37 12.33
N THR A 116 -8.67 8.12 12.42
CA THR A 116 -7.86 7.00 12.92
C THR A 116 -7.70 5.90 11.87
N VAL A 117 -6.60 5.17 11.95
CA VAL A 117 -6.35 3.97 11.15
C VAL A 117 -5.44 3.02 11.90
N ASN A 118 -5.71 1.74 11.77
CA ASN A 118 -4.87 0.66 12.25
C ASN A 118 -5.20 -0.60 11.47
N GLY A 119 -4.23 -1.49 11.44
CA GLY A 119 -4.42 -2.83 10.92
C GLY A 119 -3.12 -3.48 10.51
N VAL A 120 -3.23 -4.74 10.17
CA VAL A 120 -2.11 -5.59 9.75
C VAL A 120 -2.50 -6.33 8.48
N LEU A 121 -1.52 -6.48 7.60
CA LEU A 121 -1.66 -7.22 6.35
C LEU A 121 -0.47 -8.16 6.19
N GLN A 122 -0.75 -9.44 5.97
CA GLN A 122 0.26 -10.40 5.56
C GLN A 122 0.61 -10.16 4.09
N VAL A 123 1.90 -10.03 3.81
CA VAL A 123 2.43 -9.99 2.45
C VAL A 123 3.24 -11.25 2.25
N VAL A 124 2.93 -12.04 1.22
CA VAL A 124 3.72 -13.24 0.93
C VAL A 124 5.15 -12.81 0.56
N ASP A 125 6.12 -13.51 1.14
CA ASP A 125 7.57 -13.25 1.01
C ASP A 125 8.07 -11.89 1.55
N SER A 126 7.21 -11.05 2.14
CA SER A 126 7.61 -9.78 2.76
C SER A 126 7.21 -9.63 4.23
N GLY A 127 6.61 -10.66 4.83
CA GLY A 127 6.17 -10.65 6.23
C GLY A 127 4.86 -9.91 6.43
N ARG A 128 4.50 -9.67 7.69
CA ARG A 128 3.34 -8.87 8.08
C ARG A 128 3.72 -7.41 8.12
N VAL A 129 2.87 -6.57 7.56
CA VAL A 129 2.98 -5.12 7.54
C VAL A 129 1.84 -4.55 8.36
N CYS A 130 2.17 -3.74 9.36
CA CYS A 130 1.20 -3.11 10.25
C CYS A 130 1.27 -1.58 10.15
N LEU A 131 0.12 -0.92 10.18
CA LEU A 131 0.01 0.49 10.50
C LEU A 131 -0.48 0.65 11.95
N SER A 132 0.27 1.42 12.73
CA SER A 132 -0.12 1.78 14.09
C SER A 132 0.57 3.09 14.51
N ASN A 133 0.34 3.53 15.74
CA ASN A 133 1.03 4.69 16.31
C ASN A 133 2.47 4.36 16.75
N GLY A 134 3.16 5.35 17.32
CA GLY A 134 4.56 5.21 17.75
C GLY A 134 4.82 4.15 18.83
N ASP A 135 3.77 3.70 19.53
CA ASP A 135 3.82 2.76 20.65
C ASP A 135 3.15 1.40 20.37
N GLY A 136 2.39 1.27 19.27
CA GLY A 136 1.54 0.12 18.98
C GLY A 136 2.22 -1.11 18.38
N CYS A 137 3.55 -1.22 18.48
CA CYS A 137 4.29 -2.35 17.92
C CYS A 137 3.90 -3.71 18.51
N GLY A 138 3.64 -3.78 19.81
CA GLY A 138 3.22 -5.03 20.46
C GLY A 138 1.89 -5.49 19.88
N ASP A 139 0.90 -4.61 19.91
CA ASP A 139 -0.46 -4.87 19.43
C ASP A 139 -0.49 -5.23 17.93
N CYS A 140 0.44 -4.72 17.12
CA CYS A 140 0.50 -5.00 15.68
C CYS A 140 0.52 -6.48 15.29
N PHE A 141 1.06 -7.34 16.15
CA PHE A 141 1.45 -8.71 15.77
C PHE A 141 1.08 -9.77 16.80
N GLU A 142 0.40 -9.39 17.88
CA GLU A 142 -0.01 -10.26 18.99
C GLU A 142 -1.40 -10.90 18.81
N ASP A 143 -2.17 -10.45 17.82
CA ASP A 143 -3.47 -11.01 17.42
C ASP A 143 -3.37 -12.25 16.50
#